data_AF-S4PB85-F1
#
_entry.id   AF-S4PB85-F1
#
_cell.length_a   1.000
_cell.length_b   1.000
_cell.length_c   1.000
_cell.angle_alpha   90.00
_cell.angle_beta   90.00
_cell.angle_gamma   90.00
#
_symmetry.space_group_name_H-M   'P 1'
#
loop_
_entity.id
_entity.type
_entity.pdbx_description
1 polymer ?
#
loop_
_entity_poly.entity_id
_entity_poly.type
_entity_poly.pdbx_seq_one_letter_code
_entity_poly.pdbx_strand_id
1 'polypeptide(L)'
;MLPEQVLHHTMEIFTFMGSSVLRHDDAYSFQIITKIIETLIPILVKLDKNIEEYNEKELQHLEKRVVPVLRIFADVVLHVPEHRRLPLYQKLIETIGPSQFLWIFLALLLETHIAHFNDSKKKDKRPSRTLADQESPINRMDFGQSILLEFPPEVCLENFIKLTAYMKSLP
;
A
#
# COMPACT_ATOMS: atom_id res chain seq x y z
N MET A 1 50.46 -24.09 13.30
CA MET A 1 49.34 -24.12 12.33
C MET A 1 48.11 -23.61 13.03
N LEU A 2 47.74 -22.35 12.77
CA LEU A 2 46.53 -21.73 13.27
C LEU A 2 45.93 -20.66 12.31
N PRO A 3 45.91 -20.81 10.96
CA PRO A 3 45.44 -19.71 10.10
C PRO A 3 44.06 -19.96 9.44
N GLU A 4 43.54 -21.20 9.44
CA GLU A 4 42.33 -21.54 8.66
C GLU A 4 41.03 -21.33 9.44
N GLN A 5 40.99 -21.71 10.72
CA GLN A 5 39.80 -21.53 11.57
C GLN A 5 39.49 -20.05 11.83
N VAL A 6 40.52 -19.22 11.98
CA VAL A 6 40.34 -17.77 12.16
C VAL A 6 39.78 -17.15 10.88
N LEU A 7 40.28 -17.57 9.71
CA LEU A 7 39.78 -17.08 8.42
C LEU A 7 38.31 -17.49 8.17
N HIS A 8 37.94 -18.73 8.51
CA HIS A 8 36.55 -19.19 8.46
C HIS A 8 35.64 -18.41 9.41
N HIS A 9 36.05 -18.20 10.67
CA HIS A 9 35.27 -17.38 11.60
C HIS A 9 35.17 -15.91 11.15
N THR A 10 36.21 -15.36 10.53
CA THR A 10 36.19 -13.98 10.04
C THR A 10 35.26 -13.87 8.83
N MET A 11 35.25 -14.86 7.93
CA MET A 11 34.26 -14.96 6.85
C MET A 11 32.84 -15.13 7.37
N GLU A 12 32.60 -16.01 8.35
CA GLU A 12 31.28 -16.19 8.96
C GLU A 12 30.76 -14.91 9.60
N ILE A 13 31.63 -14.12 10.27
CA ILE A 13 31.28 -12.81 10.80
C ILE A 13 30.93 -11.82 9.67
N PHE A 14 31.72 -11.77 8.59
CA PHE A 14 31.42 -10.90 7.44
C PHE A 14 30.16 -11.34 6.66
N THR A 15 29.90 -12.64 6.54
CA THR A 15 28.68 -13.19 5.94
C THR A 15 27.45 -12.92 6.82
N PHE A 16 27.59 -13.08 8.15
CA PHE A 16 26.53 -12.76 9.10
C PHE A 16 26.24 -11.25 9.12
N MET A 17 27.27 -10.39 9.16
CA MET A 17 27.14 -8.94 9.04
C MET A 17 26.52 -8.52 7.70
N GLY A 18 26.92 -9.13 6.58
CA GLY A 18 26.34 -8.84 5.26
C GLY A 18 24.85 -9.19 5.15
N SER A 19 24.41 -10.25 5.84
CA SER A 19 23.00 -10.65 5.88
C SER A 19 22.13 -9.88 6.89
N SER A 20 22.76 -9.27 7.90
CA SER A 20 22.04 -8.61 9.02
C SER A 20 22.03 -7.08 8.90
N VAL A 21 23.06 -6.47 8.28
CA VAL A 21 23.15 -5.01 8.11
C VAL A 21 22.17 -4.48 7.06
N LEU A 22 21.85 -5.27 6.02
CA LEU A 22 20.84 -4.91 5.00
C LEU A 22 19.41 -4.85 5.53
N ARG A 23 19.10 -5.43 6.70
CA ARG A 23 17.77 -5.40 7.34
C ARG A 23 17.60 -4.27 8.35
N HIS A 24 18.69 -3.60 8.75
CA HIS A 24 18.64 -2.64 9.85
C HIS A 24 18.14 -1.24 9.43
N ASP A 25 18.34 -0.88 8.16
CA ASP A 25 17.83 0.38 7.61
C ASP A 25 16.31 0.38 7.41
N ASP A 26 15.69 -0.80 7.24
CA ASP A 26 14.27 -0.94 6.93
C ASP A 26 13.35 -0.58 8.10
N ALA A 27 13.67 -1.00 9.33
CA ALA A 27 12.80 -0.77 10.49
C ALA A 27 12.73 0.71 10.89
N TYR A 28 13.88 1.39 10.90
CA TYR A 28 13.94 2.82 11.21
C TYR A 28 13.33 3.67 10.08
N SER A 29 13.66 3.35 8.81
CA SER A 29 13.05 4.00 7.65
C SER A 29 11.54 3.79 7.62
N PHE A 30 11.06 2.60 8.00
CA PHE A 30 9.64 2.31 8.11
C PHE A 30 8.97 3.18 9.18
N GLN A 31 9.53 3.26 10.38
CA GLN A 31 8.99 4.13 11.43
C GLN A 31 8.93 5.60 11.00
N ILE A 32 9.93 6.09 10.26
CA ILE A 32 9.92 7.45 9.71
C ILE A 32 8.77 7.58 8.70
N ILE A 33 8.65 6.66 7.74
CA ILE A 33 7.60 6.70 6.72
C ILE A 33 6.21 6.65 7.36
N THR A 34 6.01 5.78 8.35
CA THR A 34 4.76 5.70 9.11
C THR A 34 4.44 7.02 9.79
N LYS A 35 5.40 7.62 10.51
CA LYS A 35 5.21 8.94 11.15
C LYS A 35 4.91 10.04 10.14
N ILE A 36 5.54 10.00 8.98
CA ILE A 36 5.28 10.94 7.88
C ILE A 36 3.83 10.80 7.41
N ILE A 37 3.33 9.57 7.23
CA ILE A 37 1.94 9.34 6.85
C ILE A 37 0.98 9.84 7.92
N GLU A 38 1.20 9.46 9.18
CA GLU A 38 0.36 9.86 10.32
C GLU A 38 0.34 11.38 10.53
N THR A 39 1.40 12.10 10.15
CA THR A 39 1.48 13.54 10.30
C THR A 39 1.00 14.30 9.06
N LEU A 40 1.46 13.92 7.87
CA LEU A 40 1.22 14.70 6.65
C LEU A 40 -0.12 14.40 6.01
N ILE A 41 -0.61 13.16 6.04
CA ILE A 41 -1.88 12.82 5.38
C ILE A 41 -3.05 13.62 5.98
N PRO A 42 -3.22 13.71 7.32
CA PRO A 42 -4.26 14.54 7.93
C PRO A 42 -4.15 16.02 7.49
N ILE A 43 -2.94 16.56 7.42
CA ILE A 43 -2.70 17.95 6.99
C ILE A 43 -3.11 18.14 5.52
N LEU A 44 -2.72 17.21 4.64
CA LEU A 44 -3.02 17.27 3.20
C LEU A 44 -4.52 17.25 2.93
N VAL A 45 -5.27 16.42 3.67
CA VAL A 45 -6.73 16.31 3.51
C VAL A 45 -7.50 17.28 4.41
N LYS A 46 -6.80 18.09 5.22
CA LYS A 46 -7.36 19.02 6.21
C LYS A 46 -8.36 18.30 7.12
N LEU A 47 -7.85 17.27 7.79
CA LEU A 47 -8.51 16.51 8.83
C LEU A 47 -8.31 17.24 10.16
N ASP A 48 -9.33 17.96 10.59
CA ASP A 48 -9.22 18.93 11.69
C ASP A 48 -9.79 18.41 13.02
N LYS A 49 -10.50 17.27 12.99
CA LYS A 49 -11.12 16.60 14.14
C LYS A 49 -11.20 15.08 13.89
N ASN A 50 -11.62 14.30 14.88
CA ASN A 50 -11.81 12.86 14.68
C ASN A 50 -12.91 12.59 13.64
N ILE A 51 -12.73 11.56 12.81
CA ILE A 51 -13.65 11.21 11.72
C ILE A 51 -15.07 10.95 12.22
N GLU A 52 -15.21 10.40 13.43
CA GLU A 52 -16.49 10.14 14.08
C GLU A 52 -17.29 11.41 14.43
N GLU A 53 -16.61 12.57 14.49
CA GLU A 53 -17.23 13.87 14.79
C GLU A 53 -17.68 14.63 13.54
N TYR A 54 -17.43 14.09 12.34
CA TYR A 54 -17.90 14.67 11.08
C TYR A 54 -19.38 14.36 10.87
N ASN A 55 -20.16 15.39 10.55
CA ASN A 55 -21.50 15.17 10.03
C ASN A 55 -21.45 14.73 8.55
N GLU A 56 -22.56 14.25 8.02
CA GLU A 56 -22.64 13.71 6.65
C GLU A 56 -22.17 14.72 5.58
N LYS A 57 -22.51 16.01 5.72
CA LYS A 57 -22.08 17.05 4.77
C LYS A 57 -20.58 17.29 4.85
N GLU A 58 -20.03 17.38 6.05
CA GLU A 58 -18.59 17.55 6.25
C GLU A 58 -17.81 16.34 5.72
N LEU A 59 -18.35 15.13 5.86
CA LEU A 59 -17.75 13.90 5.33
C LEU A 59 -17.71 13.92 3.80
N GLN A 60 -18.78 14.38 3.13
CA GLN A 60 -18.78 14.57 1.68
C GLN A 60 -17.75 15.62 1.22
N HIS A 61 -17.55 16.69 2.00
CA HIS A 61 -16.50 17.68 1.71
C HIS A 61 -15.09 17.12 1.95
N LEU A 62 -14.92 16.28 2.97
CA LEU A 62 -13.67 15.58 3.24
C LEU A 62 -13.35 14.57 2.12
N GLU A 63 -14.33 13.81 1.66
CA GLU A 63 -14.20 12.87 0.54
C GLU A 63 -13.60 13.53 -0.71
N LYS A 64 -14.10 14.71 -1.09
CA LYS A 64 -13.58 15.49 -2.24
C LYS A 64 -12.08 15.85 -2.11
N ARG A 65 -11.56 15.93 -0.89
CA ARG A 65 -10.13 16.20 -0.60
C ARG A 65 -9.31 14.91 -0.49
N VAL A 66 -9.90 13.85 0.05
CA VAL A 66 -9.24 12.55 0.25
C VAL A 66 -9.09 11.78 -1.06
N VAL A 67 -10.10 11.78 -1.94
CA VAL A 67 -10.10 11.03 -3.20
C VAL A 67 -8.87 11.33 -4.08
N PRO A 68 -8.50 12.60 -4.36
CA PRO A 68 -7.30 12.91 -5.14
C PRO A 68 -6.01 12.40 -4.51
N VAL A 69 -5.90 12.44 -3.18
CA VAL A 69 -4.73 11.93 -2.45
C VAL A 69 -4.66 10.41 -2.58
N LEU A 70 -5.75 9.70 -2.27
CA LEU A 70 -5.81 8.25 -2.40
C LEU A 70 -5.57 7.76 -3.82
N ARG A 71 -5.99 8.51 -4.84
CA ARG A 71 -5.74 8.18 -6.24
C ARG A 71 -4.24 8.12 -6.55
N ILE A 72 -3.48 9.11 -6.09
CA ILE A 72 -2.02 9.12 -6.25
C ILE A 72 -1.40 7.86 -5.62
N PHE A 73 -1.85 7.49 -4.42
CA PHE A 73 -1.40 6.27 -3.74
C PHE A 73 -1.78 5.00 -4.51
N ALA A 74 -3.01 4.89 -5.02
CA ALA A 74 -3.45 3.75 -5.83
C ALA A 74 -2.62 3.59 -7.12
N ASP A 75 -2.26 4.70 -7.78
CA ASP A 75 -1.46 4.69 -9.00
C ASP A 75 -0.02 4.21 -8.75
N VAL A 76 0.56 4.58 -7.61
CA VAL A 76 1.96 4.24 -7.27
C VAL A 76 2.10 2.94 -6.47
N VAL A 77 1.01 2.24 -6.15
CA VAL A 77 0.98 1.08 -5.25
C VAL A 77 2.00 -0.01 -5.59
N LEU A 78 2.19 -0.32 -6.87
CA LEU A 78 3.13 -1.34 -7.33
C LEU A 78 4.59 -0.86 -7.38
N HIS A 79 4.84 0.45 -7.34
CA HIS A 79 6.19 1.01 -7.23
C HIS A 79 6.73 0.91 -5.80
N VAL A 80 5.84 0.74 -4.81
CA VAL A 80 6.26 0.51 -3.42
C VAL A 80 6.74 -0.94 -3.28
N PRO A 81 7.94 -1.18 -2.73
CA PRO A 81 8.47 -2.53 -2.51
C PRO A 81 7.53 -3.38 -1.64
N GLU A 82 7.42 -4.67 -1.98
CA GLU A 82 6.42 -5.59 -1.43
C GLU A 82 6.41 -5.62 0.10
N HIS A 83 7.57 -5.78 0.74
CA HIS A 83 7.73 -5.83 2.19
C HIS A 83 7.31 -4.53 2.92
N ARG A 84 7.27 -3.39 2.22
CA ARG A 84 6.84 -2.09 2.77
C ARG A 84 5.40 -1.74 2.42
N ARG A 85 4.86 -2.35 1.37
CA ARG A 85 3.58 -1.96 0.79
C ARG A 85 2.43 -2.17 1.78
N LEU A 86 2.21 -3.40 2.24
CA LEU A 86 1.10 -3.70 3.14
C LEU A 86 1.08 -2.82 4.41
N PRO A 87 2.16 -2.75 5.21
CA PRO A 87 2.12 -2.01 6.47
C PRO A 87 2.05 -0.48 6.27
N LEU A 88 2.56 0.05 5.14
CA LEU A 88 2.44 1.48 4.80
C LEU A 88 0.98 1.85 4.48
N TYR A 89 0.32 1.04 3.66
CA TYR A 89 -1.06 1.32 3.24
C TYR A 89 -2.05 1.03 4.35
N GLN A 90 -1.80 0.04 5.21
CA GLN A 90 -2.56 -0.15 6.44
C GLN A 90 -2.56 1.13 7.27
N LYS A 91 -1.38 1.71 7.53
CA LYS A 91 -1.25 2.97 8.27
C LYS A 91 -1.92 4.15 7.57
N LEU A 92 -1.81 4.24 6.24
CA LEU A 92 -2.50 5.27 5.46
C LEU A 92 -4.01 5.23 5.68
N ILE A 93 -4.62 4.04 5.59
CA ILE A 93 -6.07 3.86 5.72
C ILE A 93 -6.52 4.04 7.18
N GLU A 94 -5.76 3.54 8.16
CA GLU A 94 -5.99 3.80 9.59
C GLU A 94 -5.99 5.31 9.89
N THR A 95 -5.05 6.07 9.30
CA THR A 95 -4.90 7.51 9.53
C THR A 95 -6.11 8.32 9.06
N ILE A 96 -6.73 7.92 7.94
CA ILE A 96 -7.86 8.67 7.36
C ILE A 96 -9.23 8.15 7.78
N GLY A 97 -9.34 6.92 8.28
CA GLY A 97 -10.60 6.30 8.66
C GLY A 97 -10.96 5.10 7.78
N PRO A 98 -10.73 3.87 8.25
CA PRO A 98 -10.96 2.67 7.44
C PRO A 98 -12.44 2.46 7.11
N SER A 99 -13.37 2.74 8.03
CA SER A 99 -14.81 2.61 7.77
C SER A 99 -15.31 3.59 6.69
N GLN A 100 -14.70 4.77 6.57
CA GLN A 100 -15.18 5.84 5.69
C GLN A 100 -14.49 5.81 4.32
N PHE A 101 -13.21 5.46 4.25
CA PHE A 101 -12.40 5.66 3.04
C PHE A 101 -11.79 4.39 2.44
N LEU A 102 -11.84 3.22 3.11
CA LEU A 102 -11.28 1.99 2.54
C LEU A 102 -11.97 1.61 1.22
N TRP A 103 -13.31 1.71 1.14
CA TRP A 103 -14.05 1.41 -0.09
C TRP A 103 -13.65 2.31 -1.26
N ILE A 104 -13.31 3.58 -0.99
CA ILE A 104 -12.81 4.53 -2.00
C ILE A 104 -11.45 4.06 -2.51
N PHE A 105 -10.55 3.67 -1.59
CA PHE A 105 -9.25 3.15 -1.97
C PHE A 105 -9.37 1.87 -2.81
N LEU A 106 -10.28 0.95 -2.46
CA LEU A 106 -10.56 -0.26 -3.23
C LEU A 106 -11.15 0.07 -4.61
N ALA A 107 -12.07 1.03 -4.70
CA ALA A 107 -12.63 1.48 -5.98
C ALA A 107 -11.53 2.06 -6.90
N LEU A 108 -10.64 2.88 -6.34
CA LEU A 108 -9.50 3.45 -7.08
C LEU A 108 -8.51 2.36 -7.50
N LEU A 109 -8.22 1.37 -6.66
CA LEU A 109 -7.39 0.22 -7.01
C LEU A 109 -7.97 -0.55 -8.21
N LEU A 110 -9.29 -0.76 -8.23
CA LEU A 110 -10.01 -1.39 -9.34
C LEU A 110 -9.94 -0.54 -10.61
N GLU A 111 -10.19 0.77 -10.51
CA GLU A 111 -10.07 1.73 -11.61
C GLU A 111 -8.67 1.67 -12.24
N THR A 112 -7.63 1.84 -11.41
CA THR A 112 -6.23 1.81 -11.83
C THR A 112 -5.85 0.44 -12.42
N HIS A 113 -6.37 -0.67 -11.86
CA HIS A 113 -6.16 -2.01 -12.42
C HIS A 113 -6.74 -2.12 -13.84
N ILE A 114 -7.97 -1.67 -14.07
CA ILE A 114 -8.64 -1.73 -15.37
C ILE A 114 -7.95 -0.79 -16.38
N ALA A 115 -7.58 0.42 -15.96
CA ALA A 115 -6.90 1.40 -16.81
C ALA A 115 -5.57 0.85 -17.36
N HIS A 116 -4.74 0.26 -16.50
CA HIS A 116 -3.46 -0.33 -16.89
C HIS A 116 -3.57 -1.71 -17.56
N PHE A 117 -4.67 -2.43 -17.37
CA PHE A 117 -4.94 -3.69 -18.07
C PHE A 117 -5.06 -3.50 -19.59
N ASN A 118 -5.62 -2.37 -20.03
CA ASN A 118 -5.71 -2.05 -21.46
C ASN A 118 -4.36 -1.66 -22.09
N ASP A 119 -3.44 -1.09 -21.32
CA ASP A 119 -2.09 -0.73 -21.78
C ASP A 119 -1.15 -1.93 -21.88
N SER A 120 -1.30 -2.91 -20.99
CA SER A 120 -0.52 -4.15 -21.00
C SER A 120 -0.86 -5.03 -22.22
N LYS A 121 -2.15 -5.12 -22.60
CA LYS A 121 -2.57 -5.79 -23.85
C LYS A 121 -1.98 -5.18 -25.13
N LYS A 122 -1.62 -3.88 -25.12
CA LYS A 122 -0.93 -3.23 -26.25
C LYS A 122 0.57 -3.53 -26.30
N LYS A 123 1.20 -3.87 -25.16
CA LYS A 123 2.65 -4.15 -25.05
C LYS A 123 3.04 -5.61 -25.31
N ASP A 124 2.11 -6.56 -25.32
CA ASP A 124 2.33 -7.99 -25.63
C ASP A 124 2.76 -8.30 -27.09
N LYS A 125 3.20 -7.30 -27.86
CA LYS A 125 3.81 -7.49 -29.19
C LYS A 125 5.35 -7.57 -29.19
N ARG A 126 6.02 -7.65 -28.04
CA ARG A 126 7.49 -7.82 -27.99
C ARG A 126 7.90 -8.99 -27.08
N PRO A 127 8.55 -10.04 -27.61
CA PRO A 127 9.01 -11.16 -26.82
C PRO A 127 10.39 -10.83 -26.24
N SER A 128 10.45 -10.36 -25.00
CA SER A 128 11.69 -10.39 -24.23
C SER A 128 11.35 -10.39 -22.75
N ARG A 129 10.97 -11.56 -22.22
CA ARG A 129 10.81 -11.78 -20.78
C ARG A 129 12.16 -12.25 -20.24
N THR A 130 12.75 -11.47 -19.34
CA THR A 130 13.99 -11.84 -18.63
C THR A 130 13.66 -12.58 -17.34
N LEU A 131 14.61 -13.29 -16.75
CA LEU A 131 14.42 -14.05 -15.49
C LEU A 131 14.04 -13.16 -14.29
N ALA A 132 14.30 -11.85 -14.35
CA ALA A 132 13.87 -10.87 -13.36
C ALA A 132 12.37 -10.50 -13.45
N ASP A 133 11.70 -10.85 -14.56
CA ASP A 133 10.24 -10.70 -14.71
C ASP A 133 9.45 -11.85 -14.05
N GLN A 134 10.14 -12.79 -13.38
CA GLN A 134 9.53 -13.94 -12.69
C GLN A 134 9.15 -13.68 -11.22
N GLU A 135 9.54 -12.56 -10.62
CA GLU A 135 8.82 -12.06 -9.45
C GLU A 135 7.45 -11.64 -9.95
N SER A 136 6.46 -12.53 -9.78
CA SER A 136 5.09 -12.34 -10.24
C SER A 136 4.67 -10.90 -9.97
N PRO A 137 4.26 -10.11 -10.98
CA PRO A 137 3.75 -8.78 -10.70
C PRO A 137 2.54 -8.99 -9.82
N ILE A 138 2.66 -8.69 -8.52
CA ILE A 138 1.55 -8.74 -7.58
C ILE A 138 0.43 -7.99 -8.25
N ASN A 139 -0.66 -8.70 -8.54
CA ASN A 139 -1.79 -8.04 -9.16
C ASN A 139 -2.30 -7.03 -8.15
N ARG A 140 -2.68 -5.84 -8.61
CA ARG A 140 -3.32 -4.83 -7.74
C ARG A 140 -4.49 -5.44 -6.95
N MET A 141 -5.12 -6.47 -7.51
CA MET A 141 -6.15 -7.30 -6.91
C MET A 141 -5.66 -8.11 -5.70
N ASP A 142 -4.52 -8.80 -5.82
CA ASP A 142 -3.94 -9.58 -4.72
C ASP A 142 -3.58 -8.65 -3.56
N PHE A 143 -3.01 -7.50 -3.87
CA PHE A 143 -2.75 -6.46 -2.87
C PHE A 143 -4.05 -5.91 -2.25
N GLY A 144 -5.08 -5.65 -3.06
CA GLY A 144 -6.40 -5.22 -2.60
C GLY A 144 -7.04 -6.21 -1.64
N GLN A 145 -6.82 -7.52 -1.84
CA GLN A 145 -7.23 -8.55 -0.90
C GLN A 145 -6.41 -8.49 0.39
N SER A 146 -5.08 -8.41 0.30
CA SER A 146 -4.21 -8.35 1.48
C SER A 146 -4.53 -7.16 2.37
N ILE A 147 -4.71 -5.96 1.79
CA ILE A 147 -5.02 -4.76 2.58
C ILE A 147 -6.40 -4.84 3.24
N LEU A 148 -7.37 -5.47 2.60
CA LEU A 148 -8.69 -5.65 3.19
C LEU A 148 -8.64 -6.56 4.42
N LEU A 149 -7.83 -7.62 4.38
CA LEU A 149 -7.67 -8.58 5.48
C LEU A 149 -6.94 -8.00 6.70
N GLU A 150 -6.30 -6.82 6.58
CA GLU A 150 -5.72 -6.10 7.73
C GLU A 150 -6.77 -5.48 8.64
N PHE A 151 -8.04 -5.40 8.21
CA PHE A 151 -9.12 -4.77 8.95
C PHE A 151 -10.14 -5.78 9.49
N PRO A 152 -10.86 -5.45 10.58
CA PRO A 152 -11.91 -6.30 11.10
C PRO A 152 -13.00 -6.62 10.06
N PRO A 153 -13.62 -7.81 10.12
CA PRO A 153 -14.65 -8.22 9.17
C PRO A 153 -15.83 -7.26 9.07
N GLU A 154 -16.19 -6.58 10.16
CA GLU A 154 -17.29 -5.61 10.23
C GLU A 154 -16.99 -4.41 9.33
N VAL A 155 -15.76 -3.89 9.42
CA VAL A 155 -15.27 -2.79 8.58
C VAL A 155 -15.21 -3.22 7.12
N CYS A 156 -14.77 -4.46 6.86
CA CYS A 156 -14.73 -5.01 5.50
C CYS A 156 -16.12 -5.07 4.86
N LEU A 157 -17.10 -5.62 5.58
CA LEU A 157 -18.49 -5.74 5.12
C LEU A 157 -19.13 -4.37 4.88
N GLU A 158 -18.93 -3.42 5.80
CA GLU A 158 -19.41 -2.04 5.63
C GLU A 158 -18.86 -1.41 4.35
N ASN A 159 -17.55 -1.56 4.11
CA ASN A 159 -16.90 -1.02 2.93
C ASN A 159 -17.36 -1.72 1.64
N PHE A 160 -17.63 -3.02 1.66
CA PHE A 160 -18.21 -3.71 0.50
C PHE A 160 -19.62 -3.24 0.17
N ILE A 161 -20.45 -2.97 1.19
CA ILE A 161 -21.79 -2.41 0.98
C ILE A 161 -21.69 -1.04 0.32
N LYS A 162 -20.80 -0.16 0.82
CA LYS A 162 -20.54 1.17 0.24
C LYS A 162 -20.03 1.08 -1.20
N LEU A 163 -19.06 0.21 -1.46
CA LEU A 163 -18.54 -0.03 -2.80
C LEU A 163 -19.64 -0.50 -3.77
N THR A 164 -20.48 -1.44 -3.33
CA THR A 164 -21.59 -1.96 -4.14
C THR A 164 -22.65 -0.90 -4.41
N ALA A 165 -22.99 -0.09 -3.41
CA ALA A 165 -23.90 1.04 -3.57
C ALA A 165 -23.36 2.06 -4.57
N TYR A 166 -22.06 2.37 -4.50
CA TYR A 166 -21.37 3.24 -5.45
C TYR A 166 -21.41 2.65 -6.86
N MET A 167 -21.05 1.37 -7.05
CA MET A 167 -21.10 0.72 -8.36
C MET A 167 -22.50 0.76 -8.98
N LYS A 168 -23.56 0.61 -8.18
CA LYS A 168 -24.95 0.72 -8.64
C LYS A 168 -25.32 2.14 -9.11
N SER A 169 -24.64 3.16 -8.60
CA SER A 169 -24.88 4.56 -8.95
C SER A 169 -24.14 5.03 -10.21
N LEU A 170 -23.22 4.21 -10.74
CA LEU A 170 -22.50 4.51 -11.97
C LEU A 170 -23.44 4.46 -13.20
N PRO A 171 -23.23 5.32 -14.20
CA PRO A 171 -24.05 5.41 -15.40
C PRO A 171 -23.91 4.21 -16.35
#